data_AF-A0A914XXL2-F1
#
_entry.id   AF-A0A914XXL2-F1
#
_cell.length_a   1.000
_cell.length_b   1.000
_cell.length_c   1.000
_cell.angle_alpha   90.00
_cell.angle_beta   90.00
_cell.angle_gamma   90.00
#
_symmetry.space_group_name_H-M   'P 1'
#
loop_
_entity.id
_entity.type
_entity.pdbx_description
1 polymer ?
#
loop_
_entity_poly.entity_id
_entity_poly.type
_entity_poly.pdbx_seq_one_letter_code
_entity_poly.pdbx_strand_id
1 'polypeptide(L)'
;MSFVDNYGGIHAREWTAIHTSVYTIFNLANGILQNDTKLMKILENIEIVVFPVLNPDGYEYTRSDPRNALVRMWRKSRSHERCATNRNGEKSCCRGTDLNRNFAYKFAETGTSYHPCSEIYHGAGAFSEPESRNVRDAIINSEFTGRIDAYITLHAYSQLFIYPYSNRKRHYPQDVAQLKKVAQKAVSAISRLFGTHYLIGTGPEIIYIYS
;
A
#
# COMPACT_ATOMS: atom_id res chain seq x y z
N MET A 1 -10.44 -15.70 16.21
CA MET A 1 -10.86 -14.40 15.65
C MET A 1 -9.77 -13.98 14.70
N SER A 2 -10.14 -13.82 13.43
CA SER A 2 -9.28 -13.59 12.28
C SER A 2 -9.14 -12.10 12.00
N PHE A 3 -7.97 -11.60 11.60
CA PHE A 3 -7.77 -10.17 11.31
C PHE A 3 -7.54 -9.91 9.82
N VAL A 4 -8.24 -8.90 9.31
CA VAL A 4 -7.98 -8.31 7.99
C VAL A 4 -7.45 -6.90 8.20
N ASP A 5 -6.21 -6.66 7.79
CA ASP A 5 -5.62 -5.32 7.77
C ASP A 5 -5.79 -4.72 6.36
N ASN A 6 -6.38 -3.53 6.29
CA ASN A 6 -6.59 -2.79 5.04
C ASN A 6 -6.06 -1.36 5.18
N TYR A 7 -5.11 -0.96 4.35
CA TYR A 7 -4.67 0.43 4.34
C TYR A 7 -4.59 1.04 2.95
N GLY A 8 -4.85 2.35 2.93
CA GLY A 8 -4.75 3.21 1.76
C GLY A 8 -3.74 4.34 1.99
N GLY A 9 -3.37 5.00 0.90
CA GLY A 9 -2.63 6.26 0.98
C GLY A 9 -1.18 6.13 1.43
N ILE A 10 -0.53 4.99 1.22
CA ILE A 10 0.93 4.88 1.39
C ILE A 10 1.69 5.77 0.38
N HIS A 11 1.15 5.92 -0.84
CA HIS A 11 1.57 6.98 -1.75
C HIS A 11 0.57 8.13 -1.71
N ALA A 12 1.06 9.32 -1.39
CA ALA A 12 0.20 10.44 -1.06
C ALA A 12 -0.72 10.91 -2.20
N ARG A 13 -0.24 10.89 -3.45
CA ARG A 13 -1.02 11.33 -4.63
C ARG A 13 -2.19 10.41 -5.00
N GLU A 14 -2.22 9.19 -4.47
CA GLU A 14 -3.20 8.15 -4.82
C GLU A 14 -4.50 8.34 -4.03
N TRP A 15 -5.11 9.53 -4.13
CA TRP A 15 -6.29 9.93 -3.34
C TRP A 15 -7.45 8.95 -3.43
N THR A 16 -7.64 8.29 -4.58
CA THR A 16 -8.68 7.28 -4.73
C THR A 16 -8.53 6.14 -3.71
N ALA A 17 -7.31 5.69 -3.41
CA ALA A 17 -7.09 4.66 -2.39
C ALA A 17 -7.55 5.13 -1.00
N ILE A 18 -7.23 6.38 -0.64
CA ILE A 18 -7.65 6.99 0.63
C ILE A 18 -9.18 7.09 0.70
N HIS A 19 -9.82 7.63 -0.34
CA HIS A 19 -11.27 7.75 -0.40
C HIS A 19 -11.97 6.39 -0.37
N THR A 20 -11.41 5.38 -1.04
CA THR A 20 -11.92 4.01 -0.99
C THR A 20 -11.83 3.43 0.43
N SER A 21 -10.70 3.60 1.14
CA SER A 21 -10.59 3.14 2.53
C SER A 21 -11.62 3.83 3.45
N VAL A 22 -11.80 5.14 3.32
CA VAL A 22 -12.83 5.88 4.10
C VAL A 22 -14.24 5.41 3.74
N TYR A 23 -14.51 5.16 2.46
CA TYR A 23 -15.81 4.64 2.01
C TYR A 23 -16.05 3.20 2.49
N THR A 24 -15.01 2.37 2.62
CA THR A 24 -15.09 1.06 3.26
C THR A 24 -15.52 1.21 4.72
N ILE A 25 -14.90 2.12 5.49
CA ILE A 25 -15.30 2.39 6.88
C ILE A 25 -16.78 2.82 6.95
N PHE A 26 -17.20 3.73 6.07
CA PHE A 26 -18.59 4.17 6.00
C PHE A 26 -19.56 3.01 5.75
N ASN A 27 -19.26 2.14 4.78
CA ASN A 27 -20.12 0.99 4.46
C ASN A 27 -20.17 -0.04 5.61
N LEU A 28 -19.06 -0.28 6.29
CA LEU A 28 -19.02 -1.16 7.45
C LEU A 28 -19.89 -0.59 8.59
N ALA A 29 -19.70 0.69 8.92
CA ALA A 29 -20.48 1.35 9.97
C ALA A 29 -21.98 1.38 9.64
N ASN A 30 -22.33 1.73 8.40
CA ASN A 30 -23.72 1.74 7.96
C ASN A 30 -24.34 0.33 7.95
N GLY A 31 -23.59 -0.70 7.54
CA GLY A 31 -24.05 -2.09 7.60
C GLY A 31 -24.31 -2.57 9.03
N ILE A 32 -23.46 -2.16 9.99
CA ILE A 32 -23.66 -2.45 11.42
C ILE A 32 -24.94 -1.76 11.93
N LEU A 33 -25.12 -0.47 11.63
CA LEU A 33 -26.30 0.30 12.05
C LEU A 33 -27.60 -0.25 11.45
N GLN A 34 -27.54 -0.80 10.24
CA GLN A 34 -28.68 -1.43 9.55
C GLN A 34 -28.87 -2.90 9.91
N ASN A 35 -28.04 -3.45 10.81
CA ASN A 35 -28.04 -4.87 11.17
C ASN A 35 -27.96 -5.81 9.94
N ASP A 36 -27.06 -5.51 9.00
CA ASP A 36 -26.83 -6.35 7.82
C ASP A 36 -26.38 -7.75 8.25
N THR A 37 -27.30 -8.71 8.14
CA THR A 37 -27.08 -10.10 8.57
C THR A 37 -25.87 -10.78 7.94
N LYS A 38 -25.44 -10.39 6.72
CA LYS A 38 -24.23 -10.95 6.10
C LYS A 38 -22.99 -10.35 6.71
N LEU A 39 -22.97 -9.04 6.91
CA LEU A 39 -21.85 -8.36 7.56
C LEU A 39 -21.69 -8.83 9.00
N MET A 40 -22.78 -8.93 9.76
CA MET A 40 -22.73 -9.37 11.16
C MET A 40 -22.14 -10.79 11.29
N LYS A 41 -22.52 -11.73 10.42
CA LYS A 41 -21.92 -13.08 10.37
C LYS A 41 -20.42 -13.08 10.06
N ILE A 42 -19.95 -12.12 9.26
CA ILE A 42 -18.52 -11.94 9.00
C ILE A 42 -17.83 -11.44 10.27
N LEU A 43 -18.40 -10.41 10.90
CA LEU A 43 -17.84 -9.76 12.09
C LEU A 43 -17.88 -10.64 13.35
N GLU A 44 -18.70 -11.70 13.39
CA GLU A 44 -18.66 -12.75 14.43
C GLU A 44 -17.30 -13.48 14.47
N ASN A 45 -16.60 -13.56 13.34
CA ASN A 45 -15.38 -14.35 13.21
C ASN A 45 -14.15 -13.51 12.83
N ILE A 46 -14.38 -12.34 12.23
CA ILE A 46 -13.34 -11.49 11.65
C ILE A 46 -13.36 -10.09 12.28
N GLU A 47 -12.19 -9.63 12.68
CA GLU A 47 -11.91 -8.23 12.97
C GLU A 47 -11.32 -7.56 11.73
N ILE A 48 -11.82 -6.37 11.39
CA ILE A 48 -11.34 -5.59 10.25
C ILE A 48 -10.71 -4.31 10.80
N VAL A 49 -9.41 -4.15 10.57
CA VAL A 49 -8.67 -2.94 10.93
C VAL A 49 -8.39 -2.16 9.64
N VAL A 50 -8.71 -0.87 9.65
CA VAL A 50 -8.55 0.00 8.49
C VAL A 50 -7.68 1.21 8.82
N PHE A 51 -6.58 1.39 8.09
CA PHE A 51 -5.76 2.60 8.13
C PHE A 51 -5.97 3.44 6.86
N PRO A 52 -6.84 4.46 6.88
CA PRO A 52 -7.26 5.15 5.66
C PRO A 52 -6.15 6.02 5.03
N VAL A 53 -5.19 6.50 5.83
CA VAL A 53 -4.10 7.36 5.37
C VAL A 53 -2.79 6.92 6.03
N LEU A 54 -2.02 6.07 5.35
CA LEU A 54 -0.73 5.63 5.88
C LEU A 54 0.37 6.70 5.82
N ASN A 55 0.30 7.61 4.84
CA ASN A 55 1.24 8.71 4.65
C ASN A 55 0.51 10.06 4.89
N PRO A 56 0.22 10.43 6.15
CA PRO A 56 -0.55 11.62 6.46
C PRO A 56 0.17 12.90 6.01
N ASP A 57 1.47 13.02 6.25
CA ASP A 57 2.24 14.21 5.87
C ASP A 57 2.30 14.41 4.36
N GLY A 58 2.53 13.33 3.61
CA GLY A 58 2.50 13.37 2.16
C GLY A 58 1.11 13.74 1.66
N TYR A 59 0.05 13.18 2.23
CA TYR A 59 -1.33 13.47 1.84
C TYR A 59 -1.71 14.93 2.10
N GLU A 60 -1.37 15.49 3.26
CA GLU A 60 -1.51 16.94 3.54
C GLU A 60 -0.72 17.78 2.54
N TYR A 61 0.53 17.39 2.24
CA TYR A 61 1.35 18.10 1.26
C TYR A 61 0.67 18.13 -0.11
N THR A 62 0.07 17.03 -0.59
CA THR A 62 -0.64 17.05 -1.88
C THR A 62 -1.82 18.02 -1.97
N ARG A 63 -2.31 18.52 -0.82
CA ARG A 63 -3.41 19.49 -0.70
C ARG A 63 -2.94 20.90 -0.36
N SER A 64 -1.65 21.09 -0.05
CA SER A 64 -1.14 22.37 0.45
C SER A 64 -1.08 23.46 -0.62
N ASP A 65 -0.98 23.08 -1.89
CA ASP A 65 -1.04 24.00 -3.02
C ASP A 65 -1.81 23.37 -4.19
N PRO A 66 -3.12 23.61 -4.30
CA PRO A 66 -3.94 23.02 -5.35
C PRO A 66 -3.62 23.53 -6.75
N ARG A 67 -2.84 24.61 -6.88
CA ARG A 67 -2.44 25.18 -8.19
C ARG A 67 -1.13 24.59 -8.70
N ASN A 68 -0.38 23.90 -7.84
CA ASN A 68 0.89 23.30 -8.21
C ASN A 68 0.75 21.79 -8.45
N ALA A 69 0.79 21.40 -9.72
CA ALA A 69 0.68 19.99 -10.11
C ALA A 69 1.77 19.11 -9.49
N LEU A 70 2.99 19.63 -9.25
CA LEU A 70 4.06 18.87 -8.61
C LEU A 70 3.75 18.58 -7.14
N VAL A 71 3.12 19.53 -6.45
CA VAL A 71 2.64 19.34 -5.07
C VAL A 71 1.55 18.27 -5.04
N ARG A 72 0.53 18.39 -5.92
CA ARG A 72 -0.54 17.38 -6.04
C ARG A 72 -0.03 15.98 -6.40
N MET A 73 1.07 15.89 -7.16
CA MET A 73 1.68 14.63 -7.61
C MET A 73 2.73 14.07 -6.64
N TRP A 74 2.87 14.64 -5.44
CA TRP A 74 3.79 14.11 -4.44
C TRP A 74 3.44 12.68 -4.01
N ARG A 75 4.44 11.80 -4.00
CA ARG A 75 4.29 10.37 -3.73
C ARG A 75 4.79 9.95 -2.35
N LYS A 76 5.98 10.42 -1.98
CA LYS A 76 6.81 9.94 -0.88
C LYS A 76 6.32 10.42 0.50
N SER A 77 6.96 9.98 1.58
CA SER A 77 6.84 10.61 2.91
C SER A 77 7.34 12.07 2.89
N ARG A 78 7.31 12.76 4.04
CA ARG A 78 7.86 14.12 4.21
C ARG A 78 9.06 14.20 5.14
N SER A 79 9.77 13.09 5.33
CA SER A 79 10.99 13.05 6.13
C SER A 79 12.05 14.05 5.67
N HIS A 80 12.98 14.34 6.58
CA HIS A 80 14.01 15.36 6.39
C HIS A 80 14.79 15.19 5.09
N GLU A 81 15.26 16.32 4.57
CA GLU A 81 16.00 16.36 3.33
C GLU A 81 17.29 15.55 3.42
N ARG A 82 17.55 14.76 2.38
CA ARG A 82 18.80 14.04 2.18
C ARG A 82 19.42 14.46 0.86
N CYS A 83 20.74 14.58 0.85
CA CYS A 83 21.49 15.00 -0.31
C CYS A 83 22.34 13.88 -0.88
N ALA A 84 22.50 13.87 -2.20
CA ALA A 84 23.48 13.03 -2.89
C ALA A 84 24.27 13.88 -3.88
N THR A 85 25.53 13.52 -4.08
CA THR A 85 26.40 14.14 -5.08
C THR A 85 26.59 13.15 -6.22
N ASN A 86 26.31 13.59 -7.46
CA ASN A 86 26.52 12.75 -8.63
C ASN A 86 28.01 12.71 -9.05
N ARG A 87 28.33 11.93 -10.08
CA ARG A 87 29.71 11.77 -10.57
C ARG A 87 30.33 13.08 -11.09
N ASN A 88 29.51 14.06 -11.46
CA ASN A 88 29.95 15.37 -11.95
C ASN A 88 30.14 16.38 -10.81
N GLY A 89 29.95 15.98 -9.54
CA GLY A 89 30.06 16.85 -8.39
C GLY A 89 28.79 17.67 -8.08
N GLU A 90 27.70 17.46 -8.80
CA GLU A 90 26.44 18.19 -8.58
C GLU A 90 25.71 17.60 -7.37
N LYS A 91 25.39 18.46 -6.39
CA LYS A 91 24.66 18.09 -5.18
C LYS A 91 23.17 18.32 -5.40
N SER A 92 22.37 17.26 -5.26
CA SER A 92 20.91 17.31 -5.22
C SER A 92 20.43 16.99 -3.82
N CYS A 93 19.40 17.70 -3.34
CA CYS A 93 18.84 17.49 -2.02
C CYS A 93 17.32 17.39 -2.13
N CYS A 94 16.73 16.32 -1.61
CA CYS A 94 15.29 16.08 -1.67
C CYS A 94 14.76 15.46 -0.38
N ARG A 95 13.47 15.68 -0.13
CA ARG A 95 12.73 15.12 1.01
C ARG A 95 12.03 13.83 0.67
N GLY A 96 11.75 13.06 1.72
CA GLY A 96 10.86 11.92 1.66
C GLY A 96 11.47 10.64 1.09
N THR A 97 10.89 9.53 1.51
CA THR A 97 11.20 8.16 1.11
C THR A 97 9.96 7.54 0.46
N ASP A 98 10.14 6.68 -0.54
CA ASP A 98 9.07 5.83 -1.04
C ASP A 98 8.73 4.78 0.02
N LEU A 99 7.61 4.97 0.72
CA LEU A 99 7.20 4.10 1.81
C LEU A 99 6.99 2.64 1.36
N ASN A 100 6.59 2.41 0.10
CA ASN A 100 6.43 1.07 -0.46
C ASN A 100 7.75 0.47 -1.00
N ARG A 101 8.90 1.08 -0.67
CA ARG A 101 10.26 0.54 -0.81
C ARG A 101 11.00 0.47 0.52
N ASN A 102 10.33 0.83 1.62
CA ASN A 102 10.94 1.00 2.93
C ASN A 102 10.70 -0.18 3.87
N PHE A 103 10.11 -1.28 3.41
CA PHE A 103 9.91 -2.50 4.22
C PHE A 103 11.16 -3.40 4.14
N ALA A 104 11.35 -4.25 5.15
CA ALA A 104 12.55 -5.10 5.26
C ALA A 104 12.60 -6.28 4.26
N TYR A 105 11.50 -6.59 3.57
CA TYR A 105 11.50 -7.68 2.60
C TYR A 105 12.35 -7.29 1.39
N LYS A 106 13.53 -7.92 1.26
CA LYS A 106 14.44 -7.70 0.12
C LYS A 106 14.82 -6.23 -0.08
N PHE A 107 14.92 -5.50 1.04
CA PHE A 107 15.17 -4.05 1.06
C PHE A 107 16.34 -3.65 0.17
N ALA A 108 16.11 -2.63 -0.67
CA ALA A 108 17.09 -2.05 -1.59
C ALA A 108 17.66 -3.02 -2.65
N GLU A 109 17.06 -4.20 -2.90
CA GLU A 109 17.58 -5.15 -3.89
C GLU A 109 17.16 -4.82 -5.34
N THR A 110 15.88 -4.48 -5.59
CA THR A 110 15.39 -4.29 -6.97
C THR A 110 14.21 -3.31 -7.05
N GLY A 111 14.09 -2.63 -8.19
CA GLY A 111 12.98 -1.69 -8.44
C GLY A 111 12.97 -0.49 -7.48
N THR A 112 14.15 -0.07 -7.03
CA THR A 112 14.37 0.99 -6.04
C THR A 112 15.59 1.85 -6.38
N SER A 113 15.86 2.92 -5.64
CA SER A 113 16.97 3.84 -5.89
C SER A 113 17.65 4.32 -4.61
N TYR A 114 18.98 4.42 -4.62
CA TYR A 114 19.78 5.07 -3.57
C TYR A 114 19.77 6.60 -3.66
N HIS A 115 19.28 7.19 -4.75
CA HIS A 115 19.29 8.63 -4.97
C HIS A 115 18.09 9.31 -4.26
N PRO A 116 18.30 10.22 -3.29
CA PRO A 116 17.22 10.82 -2.49
C PRO A 116 16.13 11.54 -3.29
N CYS A 117 16.48 12.11 -4.45
CA CYS A 117 15.50 12.76 -5.31
C CYS A 117 14.74 11.80 -6.24
N SER A 118 15.01 10.50 -6.18
CA SER A 118 14.22 9.51 -6.90
C SER A 118 12.83 9.34 -6.26
N GLU A 119 11.81 9.14 -7.09
CA GLU A 119 10.45 8.78 -6.67
C GLU A 119 10.35 7.40 -6.02
N ILE A 120 11.37 6.55 -6.24
CA ILE A 120 11.50 5.18 -5.69
C ILE A 120 12.67 5.08 -4.70
N TYR A 121 13.05 6.20 -4.07
CA TYR A 121 14.09 6.22 -3.04
C TYR A 121 13.69 5.34 -1.85
N HIS A 122 14.47 4.30 -1.53
CA HIS A 122 14.13 3.35 -0.45
C HIS A 122 14.36 3.87 0.97
N GLY A 123 15.04 5.02 1.14
CA GLY A 123 15.38 5.53 2.46
C GLY A 123 16.73 5.02 2.96
N ALA A 124 17.12 5.49 4.15
CA ALA A 124 18.44 5.21 4.72
C ALA A 124 18.63 3.76 5.20
N GLY A 125 17.52 3.04 5.38
CA GLY A 125 17.49 1.66 5.84
C GLY A 125 16.05 1.15 5.84
N ALA A 126 15.88 -0.17 5.95
CA ALA A 126 14.56 -0.75 6.12
C ALA A 126 13.91 -0.17 7.38
N PHE A 127 12.65 0.23 7.26
CA PHE A 127 11.88 0.89 8.29
C PHE A 127 12.56 2.17 8.81
N SER A 128 13.18 2.96 7.92
CA SER A 128 13.72 4.26 8.31
C SER A 128 12.63 5.29 8.58
N GLU A 129 11.47 5.15 7.94
CA GLU A 129 10.35 6.07 8.10
C GLU A 129 9.49 5.68 9.31
N PRO A 130 8.95 6.65 10.08
CA PRO A 130 8.04 6.33 11.18
C PRO A 130 6.77 5.63 10.70
N GLU A 131 6.24 5.96 9.52
CA GLU A 131 5.02 5.37 8.97
C GLU A 131 5.19 3.87 8.70
N SER A 132 6.29 3.46 8.07
CA SER A 132 6.58 2.04 7.82
C SER A 132 6.95 1.28 9.10
N ARG A 133 7.64 1.92 10.05
CA ARG A 133 7.90 1.35 11.39
C ARG A 133 6.62 1.09 12.15
N ASN A 134 5.67 2.02 12.13
CA ASN A 134 4.42 1.86 12.84
C ASN A 134 3.59 0.69 12.30
N VAL A 135 3.61 0.46 10.97
CA VAL A 135 2.98 -0.74 10.38
C VAL A 135 3.65 -2.01 10.88
N ARG A 136 4.98 -2.08 10.86
CA ARG A 136 5.73 -3.21 11.40
C ARG A 136 5.35 -3.45 12.86
N ASP A 137 5.43 -2.41 13.68
CA ASP A 137 5.23 -2.48 15.13
C ASP A 137 3.79 -2.87 15.48
N ALA A 138 2.80 -2.43 14.69
CA ALA A 138 1.43 -2.90 14.80
C ALA A 138 1.32 -4.40 14.49
N ILE A 139 1.84 -4.86 13.34
CA ILE A 139 1.75 -6.26 12.91
C ILE A 139 2.45 -7.23 13.88
N ILE A 140 3.61 -6.84 14.43
CA ILE A 140 4.39 -7.68 15.36
C ILE A 140 4.00 -7.47 16.83
N ASN A 141 3.04 -6.57 17.11
CA ASN A 141 2.49 -6.45 18.45
C ASN A 141 1.84 -7.79 18.85
N SER A 142 1.86 -8.13 20.14
CA SER A 142 1.13 -9.28 20.70
C SER A 142 -0.35 -9.29 20.33
N GLU A 143 -0.94 -8.12 20.07
CA GLU A 143 -2.28 -8.01 19.54
C GLU A 143 -2.37 -8.61 18.13
N PHE A 144 -1.51 -8.30 17.17
CA PHE A 144 -1.74 -8.80 15.80
C PHE A 144 -0.98 -10.09 15.47
N THR A 145 0.07 -10.40 16.23
CA THR A 145 0.96 -11.54 15.96
C THR A 145 0.18 -12.86 15.97
N GLY A 146 0.24 -13.58 14.85
CA GLY A 146 -0.43 -14.88 14.68
C GLY A 146 -1.95 -14.79 14.51
N ARG A 147 -2.53 -13.59 14.37
CA ARG A 147 -3.97 -13.38 14.20
C ARG A 147 -4.37 -12.75 12.85
N ILE A 148 -3.41 -12.25 12.06
CA ILE A 148 -3.65 -11.70 10.72
C ILE A 148 -3.81 -12.82 9.69
N ASP A 149 -5.00 -12.90 9.09
CA ASP A 149 -5.32 -13.85 8.01
C ASP A 149 -5.28 -13.20 6.62
N ALA A 150 -5.45 -11.87 6.53
CA ALA A 150 -5.31 -11.13 5.28
C ALA A 150 -4.71 -9.74 5.48
N TYR A 151 -3.90 -9.33 4.50
CA TYR A 151 -3.25 -8.01 4.46
C TYR A 151 -3.48 -7.40 3.07
N ILE A 152 -4.24 -6.32 3.01
CA ILE A 152 -4.71 -5.70 1.78
C ILE A 152 -4.21 -4.26 1.71
N THR A 153 -3.47 -3.95 0.66
CA THR A 153 -2.88 -2.62 0.44
C THR A 153 -3.56 -1.98 -0.77
N LEU A 154 -4.17 -0.81 -0.60
CA LEU A 154 -4.86 -0.11 -1.68
C LEU A 154 -3.94 0.91 -2.34
N HIS A 155 -3.87 0.82 -3.67
CA HIS A 155 -3.07 1.68 -4.53
C HIS A 155 -3.86 2.13 -5.75
N ALA A 156 -3.40 3.20 -6.40
CA ALA A 156 -3.93 3.64 -7.69
C ALA A 156 -2.81 4.13 -8.62
N TYR A 157 -2.92 3.99 -9.95
CA TYR A 157 -4.05 3.47 -10.74
C TYR A 157 -3.71 2.09 -11.34
N SER A 158 -4.30 1.78 -12.51
CA SER A 158 -4.02 0.62 -13.38
C SER A 158 -4.95 -0.58 -13.25
N GLN A 159 -5.88 -0.60 -12.28
CA GLN A 159 -6.87 -1.69 -12.13
C GLN A 159 -6.21 -3.07 -12.05
N LEU A 160 -5.34 -3.26 -11.06
CA LEU A 160 -4.55 -4.47 -10.90
C LEU A 160 -4.87 -5.12 -9.55
N PHE A 161 -5.01 -6.44 -9.54
CA PHE A 161 -5.06 -7.25 -8.33
C PHE A 161 -3.75 -8.02 -8.22
N ILE A 162 -2.89 -7.57 -7.31
CA ILE A 162 -1.52 -8.07 -7.18
C ILE A 162 -1.42 -8.95 -5.93
N TYR A 163 -0.81 -10.12 -6.07
CA TYR A 163 -0.40 -10.97 -4.95
C TYR A 163 1.11 -11.24 -4.99
N PRO A 164 1.72 -11.68 -3.87
CA PRO A 164 3.15 -11.91 -3.80
C PRO A 164 3.67 -12.99 -4.78
N TYR A 165 4.95 -12.97 -5.16
CA TYR A 165 5.97 -11.98 -4.77
C TYR A 165 6.22 -10.95 -5.86
N SER A 166 6.80 -9.81 -5.49
CA SER A 166 7.15 -8.75 -6.45
C SER A 166 8.63 -8.70 -6.84
N ASN A 167 9.52 -9.33 -6.05
CA ASN A 167 10.97 -9.12 -6.13
C ASN A 167 11.68 -9.97 -7.20
N ARG A 168 11.03 -10.97 -7.80
CA ARG A 168 11.66 -11.83 -8.81
C ARG A 168 10.63 -12.51 -9.71
N LYS A 169 10.93 -12.63 -11.00
CA LYS A 169 10.13 -13.42 -11.97
C LYS A 169 10.09 -14.90 -11.58
N ARG A 170 8.96 -15.55 -11.84
CA ARG A 170 8.74 -17.00 -11.61
C ARG A 170 9.04 -17.42 -10.16
N HIS A 171 8.81 -16.51 -9.21
CA HIS A 171 8.94 -16.78 -7.78
C HIS A 171 7.59 -16.54 -7.12
N TYR A 172 7.03 -17.61 -6.58
CA TYR A 172 5.66 -17.63 -6.08
C TYR A 172 5.64 -18.18 -4.65
N PRO A 173 4.72 -17.71 -3.81
CA PRO A 173 4.50 -18.32 -2.50
C PRO A 173 3.86 -19.71 -2.67
N GLN A 174 3.96 -20.55 -1.64
CA GLN A 174 3.47 -21.94 -1.69
C GLN A 174 1.95 -22.03 -1.95
N ASP A 175 1.20 -21.02 -1.53
CA ASP A 175 -0.25 -20.91 -1.62
C ASP A 175 -0.74 -20.11 -2.85
N VAL A 176 0.12 -19.85 -3.84
CA VAL A 176 -0.20 -19.02 -5.03
C VAL A 176 -1.49 -19.45 -5.75
N ALA A 177 -1.78 -20.75 -5.78
CA ALA A 177 -3.02 -21.27 -6.38
C ALA A 177 -4.27 -20.79 -5.63
N GLN A 178 -4.19 -20.71 -4.29
CA GLN A 178 -5.27 -20.19 -3.44
C GLN A 178 -5.42 -18.67 -3.61
N LEU A 179 -4.30 -17.94 -3.58
CA LEU A 179 -4.27 -16.48 -3.82
C LEU A 179 -4.91 -16.13 -5.18
N LYS A 180 -4.55 -16.85 -6.24
CA LYS A 180 -5.13 -16.66 -7.58
C LYS A 180 -6.64 -16.91 -7.59
N LYS A 181 -7.12 -17.94 -6.88
CA LYS A 181 -8.56 -18.25 -6.78
C LYS A 181 -9.32 -17.16 -6.02
N VAL A 182 -8.76 -16.62 -4.94
CA VAL A 182 -9.32 -15.49 -4.20
C VAL A 182 -9.37 -14.24 -5.07
N ALA A 183 -8.27 -13.92 -5.75
CA ALA A 183 -8.18 -12.79 -6.67
C ALA A 183 -9.23 -12.86 -7.79
N GLN A 184 -9.41 -14.04 -8.40
CA GLN A 184 -10.44 -14.25 -9.44
C GLN A 184 -11.84 -13.98 -8.91
N LYS A 185 -12.19 -14.49 -7.72
CA LYS A 185 -13.49 -14.22 -7.09
C LYS A 185 -13.70 -12.73 -6.79
N ALA A 186 -12.68 -12.06 -6.26
CA ALA A 186 -12.72 -10.63 -5.95
C ALA A 186 -12.92 -9.78 -7.22
N VAL A 187 -12.11 -10.03 -8.25
CA VAL A 187 -12.21 -9.31 -9.54
C VAL A 187 -13.54 -9.58 -10.24
N SER A 188 -14.04 -10.82 -10.23
CA SER A 188 -15.37 -11.12 -10.75
C SER A 188 -16.48 -10.37 -9.98
N ALA A 189 -16.35 -10.21 -8.66
CA ALA A 189 -17.31 -9.44 -7.87
C ALA A 189 -17.27 -7.95 -8.21
N ILE A 190 -16.08 -7.37 -8.38
CA ILE A 190 -15.89 -5.98 -8.83
C ILE A 190 -16.50 -5.77 -10.22
N SER A 191 -16.16 -6.65 -11.17
CA SER A 191 -16.61 -6.55 -12.57
C SER A 191 -18.14 -6.62 -12.70
N ARG A 192 -18.84 -7.38 -11.85
CA ARG A 192 -20.30 -7.46 -11.87
C ARG A 192 -21.03 -6.15 -11.55
N LEU A 193 -20.39 -5.21 -10.85
CA LEU A 193 -21.04 -3.95 -10.47
C LEU A 193 -21.07 -2.96 -11.63
N PHE A 194 -19.93 -2.75 -12.30
CA PHE A 194 -19.77 -1.67 -13.29
C PHE A 194 -19.03 -2.09 -14.57
N GLY A 195 -18.74 -3.39 -14.76
CA GLY A 195 -17.97 -3.87 -15.91
C GLY A 195 -16.47 -3.56 -15.85
N THR A 196 -15.95 -3.00 -14.74
CA THR A 196 -14.53 -2.67 -14.61
C THR A 196 -13.66 -3.93 -14.68
N HIS A 197 -12.67 -3.94 -15.58
CA HIS A 197 -11.76 -5.06 -15.77
C HIS A 197 -10.45 -4.87 -14.99
N TYR A 198 -10.07 -5.88 -14.22
CA TYR A 198 -8.80 -5.93 -13.49
C TYR A 198 -7.90 -7.04 -14.03
N LEU A 199 -6.60 -6.77 -14.17
CA LEU A 199 -5.59 -7.82 -14.40
C LEU A 199 -5.18 -8.45 -13.07
N ILE A 200 -4.88 -9.75 -13.09
CA ILE A 200 -4.52 -10.54 -11.92
C ILE A 200 -3.14 -11.15 -12.14
N GLY A 201 -2.23 -10.99 -11.19
CA GLY A 201 -0.89 -11.58 -11.27
C GLY A 201 0.05 -11.11 -10.17
N THR A 202 1.29 -11.59 -10.23
CA THR A 202 2.39 -11.07 -9.41
C THR A 202 2.94 -9.75 -9.96
N GLY A 203 3.69 -9.00 -9.14
CA GLY A 203 4.33 -7.75 -9.59
C GLY A 203 5.08 -7.89 -10.93
N PRO A 204 5.97 -8.89 -11.12
CA PRO A 204 6.70 -9.10 -12.36
C PRO A 204 5.86 -9.52 -13.57
N GLU A 205 4.65 -10.05 -13.36
CA GLU A 205 3.77 -10.49 -14.45
C GLU A 205 2.94 -9.34 -15.03
N ILE A 206 2.55 -8.39 -14.18
CA ILE A 206 1.57 -7.34 -14.55
C ILE A 206 2.02 -5.90 -14.29
N ILE A 207 3.20 -5.69 -13.71
CA ILE A 207 3.84 -4.37 -13.48
C ILE A 207 5.31 -4.39 -13.91
N TYR A 208 6.20 -4.80 -13.01
CA TYR A 208 7.66 -4.87 -13.12
C TYR A 208 8.21 -5.48 -11.81
N ILE A 209 9.52 -5.73 -11.74
CA ILE A 209 10.16 -6.32 -10.56
C ILE A 209 10.47 -5.23 -9.52
N TYR A 210 10.02 -5.40 -8.28
CA TYR A 210 10.31 -4.50 -7.16
C TYR A 210 10.32 -5.22 -5.81
N SER A 211 11.12 -4.71 -4.88
CA SER A 211 11.16 -5.10 -3.46
C SER A 211 10.60 -3.99 -2.58
#